data_AF-A0A932SJH1-F1
#
_entry.id   AF-A0A932SJH1-F1
#
_cell.length_a   1.000
_cell.length_b   1.000
_cell.length_c   1.000
_cell.angle_alpha   90.00
_cell.angle_beta   90.00
_cell.angle_gamma   90.00
#
_symmetry.space_group_name_H-M   'P 1'
#
loop_
_entity.id
_entity.type
_entity.pdbx_description
1 polymer ?
#
loop_
_entity_poly.entity_id
_entity_poly.type
_entity_poly.pdbx_seq_one_letter_code
_entity_poly.pdbx_strand_id
1 'polypeptide(L)'
;MKNILIIIALVAAIVGSLGWAAYVIFTPEPSARIKAMNAAASAASSASGAVCGNGIVESGEQCDDGNAWYGDGCTLCGIEVGYACSGSPSVCVPGEAQHQSSCGNGIIERGEQCDDGNTTNADGCSDACALETGFVCAGQPSVCQKGKIASSAPLVHQAAPPEPTTSSASSSSPAPIVSSSSSAPVASSASASSSASSGRLSHRAINMLSSSSSAGVTQTATVSSKTIFTGCGDGIVVGTEQCDDGNTNGGDGCSGTCTLETGYHCLGQPSQCYIQCGDGVVAGNETCDDGGKASGDGCSGDCQMELGYTCSGSPSKCKSLTPGSSSSSNSS
;
A
#
# COMPACT_ATOMS: atom_id res chain seq x y z
N MET A 1 67.55 -6.29 -43.62
CA MET A 1 67.93 -6.31 -42.18
C MET A 1 67.98 -4.91 -41.55
N LYS A 2 68.49 -3.86 -42.21
CA LYS A 2 68.47 -2.49 -41.65
C LYS A 2 67.06 -1.88 -41.44
N ASN A 3 66.06 -2.26 -42.25
CA ASN A 3 64.71 -1.71 -42.12
C ASN A 3 63.86 -2.40 -41.04
N ILE A 4 64.22 -3.62 -40.61
CA ILE A 4 63.52 -4.34 -39.53
C ILE A 4 63.95 -3.81 -38.16
N LEU A 5 65.22 -3.44 -38.00
CA LEU A 5 65.74 -2.85 -36.78
C LEU A 5 65.16 -1.45 -36.48
N ILE A 6 64.83 -0.67 -37.51
CA ILE A 6 64.19 0.65 -37.36
C ILE A 6 62.74 0.52 -36.87
N ILE A 7 62.02 -0.50 -37.32
CA ILE A 7 60.63 -0.76 -36.91
C ILE A 7 60.59 -1.23 -35.43
N ILE A 8 61.53 -2.08 -35.02
CA ILE A 8 61.61 -2.56 -33.62
C ILE A 8 61.98 -1.41 -32.67
N ALA A 9 62.86 -0.49 -33.07
CA ALA A 9 63.22 0.68 -32.27
C ALA A 9 62.07 1.70 -32.13
N LEU A 10 61.24 1.88 -33.16
CA LEU A 10 60.06 2.76 -33.12
C LEU A 10 58.94 2.18 -32.24
N VAL A 11 58.74 0.86 -32.25
CA VAL A 11 57.72 0.19 -31.40
C VAL A 11 58.12 0.24 -29.92
N ALA A 12 59.42 0.12 -29.59
CA ALA A 12 59.89 0.22 -28.21
C ALA A 12 59.75 1.64 -27.60
N ALA A 13 59.88 2.69 -28.41
CA ALA A 13 59.72 4.08 -27.94
C ALA A 13 58.25 4.48 -27.69
N ILE A 14 57.30 3.86 -28.41
CA ILE A 14 55.85 4.13 -28.24
C ILE A 14 55.31 3.43 -26.97
N VAL A 15 55.84 2.25 -26.61
CA VAL A 15 55.38 1.49 -25.43
C VAL A 15 55.94 2.05 -24.10
N GLY A 16 56.98 2.88 -24.13
CA GLY A 16 57.58 3.50 -22.94
C GLY A 16 56.88 4.75 -22.39
N SER A 17 55.84 5.27 -23.06
CA SER A 17 55.21 6.56 -22.73
C SER A 17 53.75 6.47 -22.29
N LEU A 18 53.14 5.28 -22.31
CA LEU A 18 51.79 5.04 -21.84
C LEU A 18 51.85 4.10 -20.64
N GLY A 19 51.52 4.66 -19.48
CA GLY A 19 51.66 4.06 -18.16
C GLY A 19 50.99 2.69 -18.00
N TRP A 20 51.44 2.01 -16.95
CA TRP A 20 51.15 0.63 -16.57
C TRP A 20 49.67 0.29 -16.35
N ALA A 21 48.93 0.06 -17.43
CA ALA A 21 47.60 -0.55 -17.36
C ALA A 21 47.22 -1.27 -18.66
N ALA A 22 47.94 -2.35 -19.01
CA ALA A 22 47.42 -3.47 -19.82
C ALA A 22 48.56 -4.40 -20.28
N TYR A 23 49.13 -5.19 -19.37
CA TYR A 23 49.87 -6.39 -19.77
C TYR A 23 49.67 -7.50 -18.74
N VAL A 24 48.43 -7.98 -18.65
CA VAL A 24 48.12 -9.27 -18.04
C VAL A 24 47.28 -10.08 -19.04
N ILE A 25 47.88 -10.41 -20.19
CA ILE A 25 47.38 -11.50 -21.03
C ILE A 25 48.59 -12.28 -21.54
N PHE A 26 49.23 -13.05 -20.65
CA PHE A 26 49.88 -14.33 -20.97
C PHE A 26 50.19 -15.05 -19.64
N THR A 27 49.25 -15.84 -19.16
CA THR A 27 49.53 -16.92 -18.20
C THR A 27 49.16 -18.24 -18.86
N PRO A 28 50.10 -19.16 -19.10
CA PRO A 28 49.78 -20.57 -19.30
C PRO A 28 49.79 -21.27 -17.93
N GLU A 29 48.62 -21.58 -17.37
CA GLU A 29 48.33 -22.89 -16.75
C GLU A 29 46.85 -22.97 -16.34
N PRO A 30 46.06 -23.96 -16.81
CA PRO A 30 44.61 -24.03 -16.61
C PRO A 30 44.17 -24.61 -15.25
N SER A 31 45.06 -24.73 -14.27
CA SER A 31 44.76 -25.37 -12.97
C SER A 31 44.79 -24.43 -11.76
N ALA A 32 45.30 -23.20 -11.91
CA ALA A 32 45.38 -22.22 -10.81
C ALA A 32 44.23 -21.18 -10.79
N ARG A 33 43.43 -21.07 -11.86
CA ARG A 33 42.36 -20.07 -11.97
C ARG A 33 41.13 -20.39 -11.09
N ILE A 34 40.81 -21.65 -10.84
CA ILE A 34 39.69 -22.02 -9.95
C ILE A 34 40.02 -21.72 -8.48
N LYS A 35 41.31 -21.71 -8.09
CA LYS A 35 41.73 -21.44 -6.70
C LYS A 35 41.85 -19.94 -6.38
N ALA A 36 42.15 -19.11 -7.39
CA ALA A 36 42.24 -17.65 -7.21
C ALA A 36 40.89 -16.92 -7.36
N MET A 37 39.96 -17.45 -8.18
CA MET A 37 38.60 -16.92 -8.26
C MET A 37 37.80 -17.17 -6.95
N ASN A 38 38.08 -18.27 -6.25
CA ASN A 38 37.52 -18.53 -4.90
C ASN A 38 38.22 -17.76 -3.77
N ALA A 39 39.38 -17.12 -4.01
CA ALA A 39 40.10 -16.30 -3.01
C ALA A 39 39.80 -14.80 -3.16
N ALA A 40 39.47 -14.32 -4.36
CA ALA A 40 39.00 -12.95 -4.58
C ALA A 40 37.48 -12.79 -4.37
N ALA A 41 36.70 -13.87 -4.50
CA ALA A 41 35.30 -13.91 -4.07
C ALA A 41 35.14 -14.00 -2.54
N SER A 42 36.21 -14.32 -1.79
CA SER A 42 36.23 -14.41 -0.33
C SER A 42 36.78 -13.15 0.38
N ALA A 43 37.17 -12.11 -0.35
CA ALA A 43 37.52 -10.81 0.21
C ALA A 43 36.44 -9.71 0.01
N ALA A 44 35.40 -10.01 -0.76
CA ALA A 44 34.16 -9.20 -0.85
C ALA A 44 32.98 -9.86 -0.11
N SER A 45 33.24 -10.89 0.70
CA SER A 45 32.26 -11.62 1.51
C SER A 45 32.68 -11.69 2.98
N SER A 46 33.22 -10.58 3.48
CA SER A 46 33.41 -10.34 4.92
C SER A 46 32.95 -8.95 5.35
N ALA A 47 31.86 -8.47 4.76
CA ALA A 47 30.89 -7.63 5.45
C ALA A 47 29.73 -8.53 5.90
N SER A 48 30.03 -9.53 6.72
CA SER A 48 29.02 -10.17 7.55
C SER A 48 28.86 -9.27 8.77
N GLY A 49 27.81 -8.45 8.78
CA GLY A 49 27.51 -7.55 9.89
C GLY A 49 26.09 -7.01 9.79
N ALA A 50 25.79 -6.34 8.68
CA ALA A 50 24.48 -5.75 8.39
C ALA A 50 23.37 -6.80 8.43
N VAL A 51 22.64 -6.83 9.55
CA VAL A 51 21.44 -7.65 9.72
C VAL A 51 20.24 -6.73 9.60
N CYS A 52 19.64 -6.76 8.42
CA CYS A 52 18.47 -5.95 8.16
C CYS A 52 17.32 -6.25 9.13
N GLY A 53 16.81 -5.20 9.77
CA GLY A 53 15.73 -5.25 10.74
C GLY A 53 16.20 -5.43 12.18
N ASN A 54 17.46 -5.10 12.49
CA ASN A 54 17.99 -5.15 13.86
C ASN A 54 17.90 -3.79 14.60
N GLY A 55 17.45 -2.75 13.90
CA GLY A 55 17.28 -1.37 14.37
C GLY A 55 18.53 -0.51 14.29
N ILE A 56 19.57 -0.95 13.58
CA ILE A 56 20.88 -0.29 13.51
C ILE A 56 21.28 -0.18 12.05
N VAL A 57 21.46 1.04 11.54
CA VAL A 57 21.91 1.24 10.15
C VAL A 57 23.41 0.95 10.07
N GLU A 58 23.76 -0.21 9.51
CA GLU A 58 25.13 -0.69 9.34
C GLU A 58 25.68 -0.42 7.92
N SER A 59 26.98 -0.67 7.73
CA SER A 59 27.64 -0.45 6.42
C SER A 59 27.06 -1.38 5.35
N GLY A 60 26.25 -0.82 4.45
CA GLY A 60 25.56 -1.54 3.37
C GLY A 60 24.05 -1.38 3.40
N GLU A 61 23.50 -0.81 4.46
CA GLU A 61 22.07 -0.52 4.63
C GLU A 61 21.80 0.95 4.32
N GLN A 62 20.70 1.23 3.60
CA GLN A 62 20.20 2.59 3.38
C GLN A 62 19.24 3.02 4.49
N CYS A 63 18.63 2.06 5.18
CA CYS A 63 17.76 2.20 6.34
C CYS A 63 17.75 0.87 7.12
N ASP A 64 17.33 0.90 8.38
CA ASP A 64 17.01 -0.27 9.21
C ASP A 64 16.00 0.15 10.29
N ASP A 65 14.73 -0.18 10.12
CA ASP A 65 13.62 0.23 10.97
C ASP A 65 13.29 -0.79 12.08
N GLY A 66 14.20 -1.73 12.34
CA GLY A 66 14.02 -2.75 13.37
C GLY A 66 13.06 -3.86 12.99
N ASN A 67 12.67 -3.94 11.71
CA ASN A 67 11.85 -5.03 11.20
C ASN A 67 12.21 -5.36 9.72
N ALA A 68 11.48 -6.30 9.12
CA ALA A 68 11.71 -6.74 7.73
C ALA A 68 10.40 -6.79 6.94
N TRP A 69 9.43 -5.96 7.32
CA TRP A 69 8.13 -5.86 6.68
C TRP A 69 8.26 -5.10 5.36
N TYR A 70 7.28 -5.31 4.49
CA TYR A 70 7.25 -4.72 3.16
C TYR A 70 6.26 -3.56 3.18
N GLY A 71 6.58 -2.44 2.54
CA GLY A 71 5.65 -1.31 2.41
C GLY A 71 5.61 -0.32 3.58
N ASP A 72 6.49 -0.47 4.57
CA ASP A 72 6.67 0.50 5.68
C ASP A 72 7.79 1.53 5.39
N GLY A 73 8.40 1.46 4.21
CA GLY A 73 9.44 2.37 3.75
C GLY A 73 10.87 1.86 3.90
N CYS A 74 11.11 0.74 4.60
CA CYS A 74 12.43 0.13 4.73
C CYS A 74 12.47 -1.37 4.37
N THR A 75 12.26 -1.67 3.10
CA THR A 75 12.30 -3.05 2.60
C THR A 75 13.72 -3.49 2.26
N LEU A 76 14.15 -4.65 2.76
CA LEU A 76 15.48 -5.22 2.49
C LEU A 76 16.63 -4.23 2.75
N CYS A 77 16.43 -3.30 3.70
CA CYS A 77 17.35 -2.23 4.04
C CYS A 77 17.67 -1.28 2.88
N GLY A 78 16.77 -1.25 1.91
CA GLY A 78 16.63 -0.21 0.90
C GLY A 78 15.48 0.70 1.26
N ILE A 79 15.67 2.01 1.05
CA ILE A 79 14.58 2.97 1.17
C ILE A 79 13.62 2.75 0.01
N GLU A 80 12.33 2.58 0.30
CA GLU A 80 11.32 2.41 -0.74
C GLU A 80 11.09 3.70 -1.53
N VAL A 81 10.69 3.56 -2.79
CA VAL A 81 10.40 4.72 -3.64
C VAL A 81 9.22 5.49 -3.05
N GLY A 82 9.42 6.79 -2.83
CA GLY A 82 8.41 7.62 -2.19
C GLY A 82 8.35 7.41 -0.69
N TYR A 83 9.47 7.04 -0.04
CA TYR A 83 9.67 7.13 1.41
C TYR A 83 10.97 7.87 1.73
N ALA A 84 11.02 8.53 2.88
CA ALA A 84 12.25 9.02 3.47
C ALA A 84 12.43 8.42 4.86
N CYS A 85 13.62 7.90 5.12
CA CYS A 85 13.98 7.24 6.35
C CYS A 85 15.05 8.04 7.09
N SER A 86 14.91 8.19 8.41
CA SER A 86 15.91 8.86 9.24
C SER A 86 16.05 8.18 10.61
N GLY A 87 17.24 8.26 11.21
CA GLY A 87 17.52 7.68 12.53
C GLY A 87 18.12 6.26 12.50
N SER A 88 18.36 5.73 13.69
CA SER A 88 18.79 4.33 13.92
C SER A 88 18.21 3.88 15.28
N PRO A 89 17.05 3.20 15.31
CA PRO A 89 16.30 2.64 14.18
C PRO A 89 15.77 3.71 13.22
N SER A 90 15.72 3.37 11.94
CA SER A 90 15.15 4.20 10.89
C SER A 90 13.65 4.34 11.11
N VAL A 91 13.15 5.57 11.09
CA VAL A 91 11.73 5.86 10.99
C VAL A 91 11.48 6.31 9.56
N CYS A 92 10.68 5.54 8.83
CA CYS A 92 10.37 5.78 7.44
C CYS A 92 8.96 6.35 7.31
N VAL A 93 8.82 7.39 6.50
CA VAL A 93 7.54 8.04 6.22
C VAL A 93 7.40 8.26 4.72
N PRO A 94 6.18 8.16 4.15
CA PRO A 94 5.96 8.45 2.75
C PRO A 94 6.53 9.82 2.36
N GLY A 95 7.15 9.94 1.20
CA GLY A 95 7.81 11.12 0.67
C GLY A 95 6.84 12.24 0.29
N GLU A 96 5.54 11.95 0.21
CA GLU A 96 4.46 12.96 0.19
C GLU A 96 4.14 13.47 1.61
N ALA A 97 4.59 12.78 2.66
CA ALA A 97 4.61 13.23 4.05
C ALA A 97 6.00 13.78 4.46
N GLN A 98 6.84 14.09 3.46
CA GLN A 98 8.06 14.88 3.62
C GLN A 98 7.92 16.28 3.02
N HIS A 99 6.70 16.80 2.93
CA HIS A 99 6.59 18.24 3.19
C HIS A 99 6.65 18.42 4.70
N GLN A 100 7.90 18.42 5.20
CA GLN A 100 8.25 18.95 6.50
C GLN A 100 7.45 20.23 6.67
N SER A 101 6.49 20.23 7.60
CA SER A 101 5.60 21.34 7.96
C SER A 101 6.34 22.65 7.75
N SER A 102 6.18 23.22 6.55
CA SER A 102 7.08 24.29 6.11
C SER A 102 6.48 25.55 6.61
N CYS A 103 6.51 25.67 7.93
CA CYS A 103 5.84 26.71 8.63
C CYS A 103 6.20 28.05 8.01
N GLY A 104 5.18 28.77 7.57
CA GLY A 104 5.30 30.01 6.85
C GLY A 104 5.26 29.88 5.33
N ASN A 105 4.63 28.83 4.79
CA ASN A 105 4.38 28.69 3.34
C ASN A 105 2.98 29.18 2.93
N GLY A 106 2.11 29.48 3.89
CA GLY A 106 0.74 29.96 3.74
C GLY A 106 -0.31 28.85 3.58
N ILE A 107 0.02 27.60 3.86
CA ILE A 107 -0.81 26.43 3.70
C ILE A 107 -0.87 25.70 5.04
N ILE A 108 -2.07 25.47 5.59
CA ILE A 108 -2.19 24.71 6.85
C ILE A 108 -2.10 23.22 6.53
N GLU A 109 -0.98 22.61 6.92
CA GLU A 109 -0.68 21.20 6.66
C GLU A 109 -0.92 20.33 7.91
N ARG A 110 -0.77 19.00 7.75
CA ARG A 110 -1.00 18.06 8.85
C ARG A 110 0.05 18.27 9.95
N GLY A 111 -0.40 18.76 11.11
CA GLY A 111 0.46 19.03 12.28
C GLY A 111 0.57 20.51 12.65
N GLU A 112 0.11 21.40 11.77
CA GLU A 112 0.08 22.84 12.00
C GLU A 112 -1.26 23.26 12.62
N GLN A 113 -1.21 24.22 13.54
CA GLN A 113 -2.40 24.85 14.12
C GLN A 113 -2.79 26.13 13.36
N CYS A 114 -1.84 26.72 12.64
CA CYS A 114 -1.95 27.88 11.77
C CYS A 114 -0.76 27.86 10.78
N ASP A 115 -0.82 28.63 9.70
CA ASP A 115 0.32 28.99 8.86
C ASP A 115 0.03 30.35 8.19
N ASP A 116 0.71 31.41 8.63
CA ASP A 116 0.47 32.79 8.19
C ASP A 116 1.42 33.25 7.06
N GLY A 117 2.09 32.31 6.40
CA GLY A 117 2.98 32.58 5.28
C GLY A 117 4.33 33.18 5.68
N ASN A 118 4.69 33.15 6.97
CA ASN A 118 6.03 33.51 7.43
C ASN A 118 6.44 32.77 8.73
N THR A 119 7.63 33.07 9.28
CA THR A 119 8.18 32.43 10.51
C THR A 119 8.43 33.46 11.63
N THR A 120 7.70 34.57 11.62
CA THR A 120 7.89 35.67 12.57
C THR A 120 7.05 35.42 13.81
N ASN A 121 7.70 35.19 14.94
CA ASN A 121 6.98 35.08 16.22
C ASN A 121 6.29 36.42 16.61
N ALA A 122 5.20 36.31 17.38
CA ALA A 122 4.38 37.39 17.95
C ALA A 122 3.37 38.09 17.01
N ASP A 123 3.09 37.53 15.83
CA ASP A 123 2.02 37.97 14.91
C ASP A 123 0.76 37.08 14.96
N GLY A 124 0.82 35.99 15.71
CA GLY A 124 -0.28 35.06 15.96
C GLY A 124 -0.04 33.65 15.48
N CYS A 125 0.95 33.43 14.61
CA CYS A 125 1.41 32.09 14.25
C CYS A 125 2.92 31.97 14.49
N SER A 126 3.32 31.06 15.37
CA SER A 126 4.74 30.92 15.73
C SER A 126 5.57 30.34 14.58
N ASP A 127 6.91 30.40 14.68
CA ASP A 127 7.84 29.75 13.74
C ASP A 127 7.74 28.20 13.72
N ALA A 128 6.98 27.63 14.65
CA ALA A 128 6.63 26.21 14.71
C ALA A 128 5.15 25.94 14.32
N CYS A 129 4.45 26.94 13.77
CA CYS A 129 3.07 26.86 13.31
C CYS A 129 2.08 26.44 14.40
N ALA A 130 2.43 26.77 15.64
CA ALA A 130 1.55 26.73 16.79
C ALA A 130 0.83 28.08 16.94
N LEU A 131 -0.44 28.02 17.34
CA LEU A 131 -1.27 29.20 17.58
C LEU A 131 -0.74 29.96 18.80
N GLU A 132 -0.44 31.23 18.64
CA GLU A 132 0.07 32.02 19.75
C GLU A 132 -1.04 32.44 20.72
N THR A 133 -0.73 32.47 22.01
CA THR A 133 -1.71 32.77 23.04
C THR A 133 -2.25 34.20 22.88
N GLY A 134 -3.57 34.35 22.83
CA GLY A 134 -4.24 35.65 22.67
C GLY A 134 -4.45 36.06 21.22
N PHE A 135 -4.19 35.17 20.26
CA PHE A 135 -4.53 35.35 18.86
C PHE A 135 -5.63 34.39 18.43
N VAL A 136 -6.41 34.81 17.43
CA VAL A 136 -7.33 33.97 16.71
C VAL A 136 -6.93 34.04 15.24
N CYS A 137 -6.65 32.89 14.65
CA CYS A 137 -6.22 32.75 13.28
C CYS A 137 -7.31 32.04 12.47
N ALA A 138 -7.52 32.48 11.23
CA ALA A 138 -8.46 31.85 10.31
C ALA A 138 -7.99 32.00 8.87
N GLY A 139 -8.46 31.08 8.02
CA GLY A 139 -8.12 31.05 6.60
C GLY A 139 -6.80 30.35 6.30
N GLN A 140 -6.46 30.33 5.01
CA GLN A 140 -5.24 29.74 4.45
C GLN A 140 -4.77 30.64 3.30
N PRO A 141 -3.70 31.44 3.45
CA PRO A 141 -2.86 31.61 4.66
C PRO A 141 -3.66 32.14 5.86
N SER A 142 -3.22 31.75 7.05
CA SER A 142 -3.78 32.17 8.34
C SER A 142 -3.63 33.66 8.52
N VAL A 143 -4.74 34.36 8.70
CA VAL A 143 -4.73 35.77 9.11
C VAL A 143 -5.03 35.82 10.61
N CYS A 144 -4.04 36.24 11.39
CA CYS A 144 -4.12 36.25 12.84
C CYS A 144 -4.42 37.66 13.37
N GLN A 145 -5.31 37.75 14.35
CA GLN A 145 -5.65 39.01 15.02
C GLN A 145 -5.61 38.82 16.54
N LYS A 146 -5.07 39.81 17.27
CA LYS A 146 -5.10 39.81 18.74
C LYS A 146 -6.54 39.81 19.25
N GLY A 147 -6.98 38.65 19.71
CA GLY A 147 -8.27 38.43 20.33
C GLY A 147 -8.16 38.63 21.83
N LYS A 148 -8.91 39.58 22.37
CA LYS A 148 -9.10 39.72 23.82
C LYS A 148 -9.77 38.44 24.32
N ILE A 149 -9.02 37.53 24.94
CA ILE A 149 -9.61 36.40 25.67
C ILE A 149 -10.50 36.98 26.77
N ALA A 150 -11.81 37.04 26.53
CA ALA A 150 -12.76 37.22 27.59
C ALA A 150 -12.64 35.97 28.46
N SER A 151 -12.11 36.20 29.66
CA SER A 151 -12.08 35.24 30.76
C SER A 151 -13.39 34.44 30.81
N SER A 152 -13.26 33.12 30.95
CA SER A 152 -14.30 32.13 31.27
C SER A 152 -15.42 31.89 30.25
N ALA A 153 -15.21 30.90 29.36
CA ALA A 153 -16.25 30.01 28.86
C ALA A 153 -15.64 28.61 28.62
N PRO A 154 -16.29 27.50 29.02
CA PRO A 154 -15.76 26.16 28.86
C PRO A 154 -15.69 25.78 27.37
N LEU A 155 -14.66 25.00 27.04
CA LEU A 155 -14.46 24.34 25.76
C LEU A 155 -15.76 23.69 25.26
N VAL A 156 -16.35 24.25 24.21
CA VAL A 156 -17.19 23.45 23.31
C VAL A 156 -16.22 22.72 22.40
N HIS A 157 -15.88 21.48 22.77
CA HIS A 157 -15.56 20.49 21.76
C HIS A 157 -16.77 20.40 20.84
N GLN A 158 -16.59 20.66 19.54
CA GLN A 158 -17.53 20.12 18.57
C GLN A 158 -17.40 18.60 18.66
N ALA A 159 -18.44 17.99 19.24
CA ALA A 159 -18.63 16.56 19.25
C ALA A 159 -18.79 16.07 17.81
N ALA A 160 -18.18 14.91 17.55
CA ALA A 160 -18.41 14.09 16.38
C ALA A 160 -19.93 13.86 16.13
N PRO A 161 -20.35 13.66 14.87
CA PRO A 161 -21.71 13.21 14.56
C PRO A 161 -21.99 11.82 15.18
N PRO A 162 -23.22 11.54 15.65
CA PRO A 162 -23.55 10.27 16.30
C PRO A 162 -23.63 9.11 15.30
N GLU A 163 -23.02 7.98 15.66
CA GLU A 163 -23.22 6.67 15.03
C GLU A 163 -24.68 6.20 15.13
N PRO A 164 -25.20 5.43 14.15
CA PRO A 164 -26.54 4.85 14.23
C PRO A 164 -26.59 3.67 15.21
N THR A 165 -27.40 3.82 16.26
CA THR A 165 -27.69 2.80 17.27
C THR A 165 -28.49 1.64 16.67
N THR A 166 -27.94 0.43 16.75
CA THR A 166 -28.67 -0.83 16.57
C THR A 166 -29.49 -1.14 17.82
N SER A 167 -30.81 -0.95 17.72
CA SER A 167 -31.75 -1.30 18.79
C SER A 167 -31.89 -2.82 18.90
N SER A 168 -31.35 -3.39 19.97
CA SER A 168 -31.75 -4.70 20.49
C SER A 168 -32.66 -4.49 21.70
N ALA A 169 -33.95 -4.83 21.57
CA ALA A 169 -34.85 -4.99 22.71
C ALA A 169 -35.42 -6.42 22.67
N SER A 170 -35.16 -7.16 23.74
CA SER A 170 -35.64 -8.52 23.92
C SER A 170 -37.04 -8.56 24.52
N SER A 171 -37.74 -9.64 24.15
CA SER A 171 -38.61 -10.49 24.96
C SER A 171 -40.13 -10.38 24.82
N SER A 172 -40.71 -11.58 24.65
CA SER A 172 -42.03 -12.05 25.12
C SER A 172 -43.12 -12.24 24.05
N SER A 173 -43.39 -13.51 23.74
CA SER A 173 -44.65 -14.00 23.15
C SER A 173 -45.83 -13.82 24.14
N PRO A 174 -47.11 -13.83 23.69
CA PRO A 174 -47.81 -15.07 23.29
C PRO A 174 -48.70 -14.96 22.02
N ALA A 175 -49.14 -16.12 21.51
CA ALA A 175 -50.00 -16.35 20.33
C ALA A 175 -51.52 -16.33 20.67
N PRO A 176 -52.46 -16.80 19.82
CA PRO A 176 -52.68 -16.70 18.36
C PRO A 176 -54.15 -16.29 17.98
N ILE A 177 -54.46 -15.96 16.72
CA ILE A 177 -55.75 -16.31 16.05
C ILE A 177 -55.69 -16.18 14.51
N VAL A 178 -56.00 -17.30 13.83
CA VAL A 178 -56.81 -17.58 12.59
C VAL A 178 -57.12 -16.42 11.60
N SER A 179 -57.22 -16.56 10.26
CA SER A 179 -57.45 -17.70 9.36
C SER A 179 -57.38 -17.26 7.87
N SER A 180 -57.06 -18.22 6.98
CA SER A 180 -57.55 -18.39 5.58
C SER A 180 -57.06 -17.41 4.49
N SER A 181 -56.73 -17.79 3.24
CA SER A 181 -56.87 -19.05 2.49
C SER A 181 -56.27 -18.95 1.06
N SER A 182 -55.60 -20.03 0.63
CA SER A 182 -55.54 -20.64 -0.74
C SER A 182 -54.87 -19.84 -1.89
N SER A 183 -53.95 -20.39 -2.71
CA SER A 183 -53.91 -21.72 -3.33
C SER A 183 -52.49 -22.12 -3.83
N ALA A 184 -52.19 -23.43 -3.77
CA ALA A 184 -51.02 -24.12 -4.33
C ALA A 184 -51.36 -24.75 -5.72
N PRO A 185 -50.64 -25.73 -6.33
CA PRO A 185 -49.27 -26.25 -6.11
C PRO A 185 -48.45 -26.54 -7.42
N VAL A 186 -47.14 -26.83 -7.29
CA VAL A 186 -46.44 -28.08 -7.70
C VAL A 186 -44.96 -27.95 -7.24
N ALA A 187 -44.54 -28.65 -6.18
CA ALA A 187 -43.91 -29.98 -6.15
C ALA A 187 -42.54 -30.01 -6.86
N SER A 188 -41.42 -30.51 -6.32
CA SER A 188 -40.98 -31.16 -5.08
C SER A 188 -39.46 -31.29 -5.29
N SER A 189 -38.55 -31.11 -4.34
CA SER A 189 -38.09 -32.02 -3.28
C SER A 189 -36.59 -31.72 -3.13
N ALA A 190 -35.90 -31.80 -1.99
CA ALA A 190 -36.23 -32.07 -0.60
C ALA A 190 -34.96 -31.77 0.22
N SER A 191 -35.15 -31.12 1.38
CA SER A 191 -34.62 -31.47 2.72
C SER A 191 -33.10 -31.70 2.93
N ALA A 192 -32.44 -31.27 4.02
CA ALA A 192 -32.91 -30.77 5.30
C ALA A 192 -31.83 -29.96 6.04
N SER A 193 -32.27 -28.88 6.69
CA SER A 193 -31.71 -28.29 7.92
C SER A 193 -31.85 -29.31 9.09
N SER A 194 -31.12 -29.24 10.20
CA SER A 194 -31.38 -28.29 11.28
C SER A 194 -30.55 -28.61 12.54
N SER A 195 -30.02 -27.54 13.13
CA SER A 195 -30.13 -27.16 14.55
C SER A 195 -29.28 -27.79 15.67
N ALA A 196 -28.76 -26.84 16.44
CA ALA A 196 -28.05 -26.88 17.70
C ALA A 196 -28.78 -27.57 18.87
N SER A 197 -28.00 -27.99 19.88
CA SER A 197 -28.31 -27.84 21.32
C SER A 197 -27.08 -28.15 22.19
N SER A 198 -26.81 -27.27 23.15
CA SER A 198 -25.76 -27.32 24.17
C SER A 198 -25.91 -28.47 25.18
N GLY A 199 -24.80 -29.00 25.73
CA GLY A 199 -24.86 -29.80 26.95
C GLY A 199 -23.62 -30.62 27.34
N ARG A 200 -22.88 -30.11 28.34
CA ARG A 200 -22.10 -30.80 29.39
C ARG A 200 -20.66 -31.26 29.09
N LEU A 201 -19.77 -30.80 29.99
CA LEU A 201 -18.46 -31.36 30.29
C LEU A 201 -18.56 -32.86 30.58
N SER A 202 -17.70 -33.66 29.93
CA SER A 202 -17.14 -34.87 30.53
C SER A 202 -15.79 -35.17 29.90
N HIS A 203 -14.80 -35.33 30.76
CA HIS A 203 -13.40 -35.56 30.41
C HIS A 203 -13.27 -36.87 29.64
N ARG A 204 -12.62 -36.83 28.47
CA ARG A 204 -12.04 -38.03 27.89
C ARG A 204 -10.66 -37.72 27.36
N ALA A 205 -9.68 -38.22 28.10
CA ALA A 205 -8.27 -38.15 27.82
C ALA A 205 -7.96 -38.71 26.41
N ILE A 206 -7.26 -37.91 25.61
CA ILE A 206 -6.53 -38.40 24.44
C ILE A 206 -5.05 -38.40 24.83
N ASN A 207 -4.62 -39.60 25.21
CA ASN A 207 -3.28 -40.13 25.34
C ASN A 207 -2.11 -39.19 24.91
N MET A 208 -1.52 -38.49 25.89
CA MET A 208 -0.16 -37.96 25.79
C MET A 208 0.82 -39.12 26.02
N LEU A 209 1.37 -39.68 24.94
CA LEU A 209 2.57 -40.52 25.02
C LEU A 209 3.79 -39.62 24.86
N SER A 210 4.30 -39.17 26.00
CA SER A 210 5.70 -38.83 26.15
C SER A 210 6.54 -40.09 25.92
N SER A 211 7.52 -40.01 25.03
CA SER A 211 8.66 -40.93 25.01
C SER A 211 9.87 -40.18 24.50
N SER A 212 10.60 -39.63 25.48
CA SER A 212 12.01 -39.30 25.38
C SER A 212 12.80 -40.53 24.92
N SER A 213 13.48 -40.42 23.79
CA SER A 213 14.51 -41.37 23.36
C SER A 213 15.55 -40.61 22.55
N SER A 214 16.61 -40.21 23.25
CA SER A 214 17.87 -39.78 22.67
C SER A 214 18.50 -40.96 21.92
N ALA A 215 18.37 -40.95 20.60
CA ALA A 215 19.20 -41.73 19.70
C ALA A 215 19.57 -40.82 18.52
N GLY A 216 20.87 -40.62 18.31
CA GLY A 216 21.40 -39.71 17.29
C GLY A 216 20.85 -40.04 15.92
N VAL A 217 20.03 -39.12 15.40
CA VAL A 217 19.70 -39.03 13.98
C VAL A 217 20.43 -37.81 13.50
N THR A 218 21.43 -38.01 12.64
CA THR A 218 21.94 -36.97 11.75
C THR A 218 20.75 -36.52 10.91
N GLN A 219 20.02 -35.52 11.41
CA GLN A 219 18.94 -34.91 10.68
C GLN A 219 19.61 -33.99 9.67
N THR A 220 19.95 -34.56 8.52
CA THR A 220 20.20 -33.77 7.32
C THR A 220 18.93 -32.96 7.13
N ALA A 221 18.98 -31.68 7.48
CA ALA A 221 17.95 -30.72 7.12
C ALA A 221 18.00 -30.64 5.60
N THR A 222 17.32 -31.57 4.92
CA THR A 222 16.69 -31.22 3.66
C THR A 222 15.86 -30.01 3.99
N VAL A 223 16.33 -28.83 3.57
CA VAL A 223 15.46 -27.70 3.32
C VAL A 223 14.38 -28.28 2.44
N SER A 224 13.28 -28.66 3.07
CA SER A 224 12.05 -28.92 2.37
C SER A 224 11.87 -27.63 1.62
N SER A 225 12.12 -27.65 0.32
CA SER A 225 11.62 -26.63 -0.57
C SER A 225 10.13 -26.70 -0.33
N LYS A 226 9.67 -25.93 0.65
CA LYS A 226 8.29 -25.63 0.88
C LYS A 226 7.94 -25.04 -0.46
N THR A 227 7.33 -25.84 -1.32
CA THR A 227 6.57 -25.32 -2.44
C THR A 227 5.74 -24.25 -1.78
N ILE A 228 6.14 -22.99 -1.98
CA ILE A 228 5.38 -21.87 -1.47
C ILE A 228 4.02 -22.16 -2.10
N PHE A 229 3.06 -22.56 -1.29
CA PHE A 229 1.69 -22.65 -1.74
C PHE A 229 1.29 -21.18 -1.78
N THR A 230 1.69 -20.55 -2.88
CA THR A 230 1.31 -19.23 -3.31
C THR A 230 -0.16 -19.38 -3.63
N GLY A 231 -0.95 -19.09 -2.62
CA GLY A 231 -2.37 -19.30 -2.64
C GLY A 231 -2.97 -17.92 -2.60
N CYS A 232 -3.87 -17.66 -3.53
CA CYS A 232 -4.57 -16.40 -3.57
C CYS A 232 -5.07 -15.96 -2.18
N GLY A 233 -4.82 -14.71 -1.85
CA GLY A 233 -5.15 -14.09 -0.59
C GLY A 233 -4.04 -14.17 0.45
N ASP A 234 -2.79 -14.47 0.05
CA ASP A 234 -1.62 -14.44 0.93
C ASP A 234 -0.88 -13.09 0.91
N GLY A 235 -1.36 -12.15 0.09
CA GLY A 235 -0.83 -10.81 -0.07
C GLY A 235 0.42 -10.75 -0.95
N ILE A 236 0.78 -11.83 -1.64
CA ILE A 236 2.00 -11.93 -2.44
C ILE A 236 1.65 -12.28 -3.88
N VAL A 237 1.84 -11.34 -4.81
CA VAL A 237 1.56 -11.59 -6.24
C VAL A 237 2.69 -12.41 -6.88
N VAL A 238 2.48 -13.70 -7.08
CA VAL A 238 3.48 -14.58 -7.68
C VAL A 238 2.87 -15.65 -8.60
N GLY A 239 3.70 -16.21 -9.48
CA GLY A 239 3.24 -17.23 -10.41
C GLY A 239 2.24 -16.68 -11.45
N THR A 240 0.99 -17.14 -11.40
CA THR A 240 -0.07 -16.78 -12.36
C THR A 240 -1.05 -15.73 -11.83
N GLU A 241 -0.82 -15.22 -10.63
CA GLU A 241 -1.66 -14.21 -9.99
C GLU A 241 -1.51 -12.86 -10.69
N GLN A 242 -2.63 -12.18 -10.95
CA GLN A 242 -2.66 -10.84 -11.54
C GLN A 242 -2.73 -9.75 -10.47
N CYS A 243 -3.16 -10.11 -9.27
CA CYS A 243 -3.30 -9.31 -8.07
C CYS A 243 -3.35 -10.27 -6.87
N ASP A 244 -3.13 -9.77 -5.66
CA ASP A 244 -3.41 -10.48 -4.40
C ASP A 244 -3.58 -9.44 -3.29
N ASP A 245 -4.83 -9.16 -2.92
CA ASP A 245 -5.21 -8.15 -1.93
C ASP A 245 -5.26 -8.70 -0.48
N GLY A 246 -4.61 -9.84 -0.25
CA GLY A 246 -4.49 -10.45 1.06
C GLY A 246 -5.76 -11.15 1.55
N ASN A 247 -6.73 -11.38 0.66
CA ASN A 247 -7.92 -12.14 0.96
C ASN A 247 -8.44 -12.92 -0.27
N THR A 248 -9.53 -13.69 -0.11
CA THR A 248 -10.16 -14.45 -1.22
C THR A 248 -11.60 -14.01 -1.48
N ASN A 249 -11.97 -12.84 -1.01
CA ASN A 249 -13.22 -12.20 -1.35
C ASN A 249 -13.10 -11.70 -2.81
N GLY A 250 -14.23 -11.30 -3.38
CA GLY A 250 -14.24 -10.65 -4.69
C GLY A 250 -15.22 -9.50 -4.65
N GLY A 251 -15.15 -8.64 -5.67
CA GLY A 251 -15.85 -7.35 -5.71
C GLY A 251 -15.06 -6.19 -5.05
N ASP A 252 -13.86 -6.45 -4.57
CA ASP A 252 -12.88 -5.48 -4.06
C ASP A 252 -11.75 -5.19 -5.07
N GLY A 253 -11.78 -5.82 -6.24
CA GLY A 253 -10.87 -5.58 -7.34
C GLY A 253 -9.88 -6.70 -7.60
N CYS A 254 -9.68 -7.59 -6.62
CA CYS A 254 -8.98 -8.84 -6.82
C CYS A 254 -9.94 -10.01 -6.56
N SER A 255 -10.11 -10.89 -7.55
CA SER A 255 -11.03 -12.02 -7.35
C SER A 255 -10.47 -13.02 -6.33
N GLY A 256 -11.33 -13.88 -5.76
CA GLY A 256 -10.88 -15.01 -4.94
C GLY A 256 -10.05 -16.08 -5.66
N THR A 257 -9.72 -15.87 -6.94
CA THR A 257 -8.75 -16.66 -7.72
C THR A 257 -7.57 -15.83 -8.20
N CYS A 258 -7.38 -14.63 -7.64
CA CYS A 258 -6.29 -13.71 -7.90
C CYS A 258 -6.19 -13.29 -9.37
N THR A 259 -7.36 -13.11 -9.96
CA THR A 259 -7.52 -12.47 -11.27
C THR A 259 -8.00 -11.05 -11.04
N LEU A 260 -7.42 -10.11 -11.79
CA LEU A 260 -7.84 -8.71 -11.74
C LEU A 260 -9.30 -8.59 -12.18
N GLU A 261 -10.13 -7.93 -11.36
CA GLU A 261 -11.53 -7.72 -11.70
C GLU A 261 -11.69 -6.58 -12.70
N THR A 262 -12.65 -6.71 -13.62
CA THR A 262 -12.86 -5.72 -14.68
C THR A 262 -13.17 -4.33 -14.11
N GLY A 263 -12.47 -3.30 -14.60
CA GLY A 263 -12.63 -1.91 -14.15
C GLY A 263 -11.87 -1.56 -12.86
N TYR A 264 -11.15 -2.52 -12.29
CA TYR A 264 -10.25 -2.27 -11.17
C TYR A 264 -8.80 -2.21 -11.62
N HIS A 265 -8.06 -1.36 -10.92
CA HIS A 265 -6.62 -1.22 -11.04
C HIS A 265 -6.01 -1.59 -9.70
N CYS A 266 -5.17 -2.62 -9.69
CA CYS A 266 -4.48 -3.10 -8.51
C CYS A 266 -2.99 -2.82 -8.62
N LEU A 267 -2.40 -2.23 -7.58
CA LEU A 267 -0.97 -1.94 -7.49
C LEU A 267 -0.40 -2.39 -6.13
N GLY A 268 0.89 -2.68 -6.10
CA GLY A 268 1.59 -3.07 -4.87
C GLY A 268 1.42 -4.54 -4.48
N GLN A 269 2.00 -4.87 -3.32
CA GLN A 269 1.99 -6.21 -2.74
C GLN A 269 1.96 -6.08 -1.20
N PRO A 270 0.84 -6.40 -0.52
CA PRO A 270 -0.45 -6.83 -1.07
C PRO A 270 -1.05 -5.79 -2.02
N SER A 271 -1.79 -6.28 -3.01
CA SER A 271 -2.46 -5.46 -4.02
C SER A 271 -3.51 -4.56 -3.39
N GLN A 272 -3.37 -3.25 -3.57
CA GLN A 272 -4.41 -2.28 -3.28
C GLN A 272 -5.16 -1.97 -4.56
N CYS A 273 -6.45 -2.28 -4.57
CA CYS A 273 -7.30 -2.16 -5.75
C CYS A 273 -8.22 -0.94 -5.63
N TYR A 274 -8.30 -0.17 -6.72
CA TYR A 274 -9.15 1.02 -6.83
C TYR A 274 -9.79 1.08 -8.22
N ILE A 275 -10.90 1.80 -8.32
CA ILE A 275 -11.59 2.07 -9.60
C ILE A 275 -10.94 3.26 -10.32
N GLN A 276 -11.00 3.28 -11.65
CA GLN A 276 -10.48 4.39 -12.45
C GLN A 276 -11.59 5.16 -13.14
N CYS A 277 -12.02 6.23 -12.50
CA CYS A 277 -13.04 7.07 -13.10
C CYS A 277 -12.61 7.67 -14.44
N GLY A 278 -13.48 7.53 -15.44
CA GLY A 278 -13.32 8.04 -16.80
C GLY A 278 -12.71 7.03 -17.77
N ASP A 279 -12.65 5.75 -17.42
CA ASP A 279 -12.17 4.69 -18.33
C ASP A 279 -13.31 4.07 -19.17
N GLY A 280 -14.56 4.46 -18.90
CA GLY A 280 -15.77 3.98 -19.56
C GLY A 280 -16.33 2.67 -19.00
N VAL A 281 -15.80 2.19 -17.89
CA VAL A 281 -16.20 0.94 -17.22
C VAL A 281 -16.81 1.28 -15.86
N VAL A 282 -18.10 1.00 -15.68
CA VAL A 282 -18.73 1.18 -14.35
C VAL A 282 -18.37 0.01 -13.45
N ALA A 283 -17.48 0.22 -12.47
CA ALA A 283 -17.02 -0.79 -11.54
C ALA A 283 -17.16 -0.36 -10.07
N GLY A 284 -17.22 -1.35 -9.16
CA GLY A 284 -17.28 -1.11 -7.71
C GLY A 284 -18.42 -0.18 -7.27
N ASN A 285 -18.05 0.96 -6.67
CA ASN A 285 -18.97 1.98 -6.17
C ASN A 285 -19.22 3.14 -7.14
N GLU A 286 -18.81 3.01 -8.41
CA GLU A 286 -19.19 3.96 -9.46
C GLU A 286 -20.68 3.81 -9.77
N THR A 287 -21.37 4.94 -9.89
CA THR A 287 -22.78 4.94 -10.31
C THR A 287 -22.95 5.31 -11.79
N CYS A 288 -21.86 5.79 -12.42
CA CYS A 288 -21.72 6.07 -13.83
C CYS A 288 -20.23 6.13 -14.19
N ASP A 289 -19.90 6.02 -15.47
CA ASP A 289 -18.58 6.36 -16.05
C ASP A 289 -18.79 6.67 -17.54
N ASP A 290 -18.75 7.94 -17.92
CA ASP A 290 -18.99 8.38 -19.30
C ASP A 290 -17.73 8.44 -20.18
N GLY A 291 -16.61 7.91 -19.70
CA GLY A 291 -15.31 7.90 -20.37
C GLY A 291 -14.53 9.21 -20.21
N GLY A 292 -14.92 10.04 -19.24
CA GLY A 292 -14.26 11.29 -18.91
C GLY A 292 -14.27 11.60 -17.41
N LYS A 293 -13.65 12.71 -17.05
CA LYS A 293 -13.67 13.28 -15.68
C LYS A 293 -14.27 14.68 -15.65
N ALA A 294 -14.94 15.08 -16.73
CA ALA A 294 -15.64 16.36 -16.76
C ALA A 294 -16.83 16.31 -15.79
N SER A 295 -17.39 17.46 -15.47
CA SER A 295 -18.62 17.53 -14.68
C SER A 295 -19.61 18.43 -15.42
N GLY A 296 -20.90 18.19 -15.23
CA GLY A 296 -22.00 18.82 -15.94
C GLY A 296 -22.51 18.05 -17.17
N ASP A 297 -21.90 16.92 -17.51
CA ASP A 297 -22.31 15.98 -18.56
C ASP A 297 -23.15 14.80 -18.05
N GLY A 298 -23.37 14.73 -16.74
CA GLY A 298 -24.22 13.76 -16.07
C GLY A 298 -23.48 12.70 -15.28
N CYS A 299 -22.17 12.56 -15.50
CA CYS A 299 -21.27 11.81 -14.63
C CYS A 299 -20.19 12.75 -14.10
N SER A 300 -20.02 12.80 -12.78
CA SER A 300 -19.00 13.67 -12.17
C SER A 300 -17.58 13.11 -12.33
N GLY A 301 -16.57 13.92 -12.04
CA GLY A 301 -15.16 13.48 -12.03
C GLY A 301 -14.80 12.43 -10.96
N ASP A 302 -15.73 12.14 -10.06
CA ASP A 302 -15.66 11.06 -9.04
C ASP A 302 -16.59 9.88 -9.39
N CYS A 303 -17.06 9.81 -10.65
CA CYS A 303 -17.91 8.76 -11.19
C CYS A 303 -19.21 8.54 -10.40
N GLN A 304 -19.73 9.65 -9.88
CA GLN A 304 -21.05 9.75 -9.28
C GLN A 304 -22.03 10.42 -10.23
N MET A 305 -23.23 9.85 -10.36
CA MET A 305 -24.29 10.39 -11.20
C MET A 305 -24.74 11.77 -10.70
N GLU A 306 -24.78 12.74 -11.60
CA GLU A 306 -25.12 14.12 -11.26
C GLU A 306 -26.63 14.31 -11.08
N LEU A 307 -27.02 15.24 -10.19
CA LEU A 307 -28.43 15.48 -9.90
C LEU A 307 -29.17 15.98 -11.15
N GLY A 308 -30.28 15.33 -11.47
CA GLY A 308 -31.08 15.68 -12.64
C GLY A 308 -30.61 15.01 -13.93
N TYR A 309 -29.73 14.03 -13.86
CA TYR A 309 -29.35 13.17 -14.98
C TYR A 309 -29.81 11.72 -14.76
N THR A 310 -29.93 10.99 -15.86
CA THR A 310 -30.04 9.53 -15.84
C THR A 310 -29.00 8.98 -16.80
N CYS A 311 -28.17 8.06 -16.31
CA CYS A 311 -27.10 7.43 -17.06
C CYS A 311 -27.39 5.93 -17.23
N SER A 312 -27.03 5.40 -18.39
CA SER A 312 -27.15 3.96 -18.67
C SER A 312 -26.03 3.49 -19.60
N GLY A 313 -25.67 2.20 -19.48
CA GLY A 313 -24.60 1.58 -20.26
C GLY A 313 -23.20 1.75 -19.63
N SER A 314 -22.22 1.12 -20.27
CA SER A 314 -20.79 1.21 -19.94
C SER A 314 -20.02 1.22 -21.27
N PRO A 315 -19.50 2.37 -21.74
CA PRO A 315 -19.52 3.69 -21.08
C PRO A 315 -20.93 4.26 -20.91
N SER A 316 -21.15 4.92 -19.79
CA SER A 316 -22.39 5.60 -19.43
C SER A 316 -22.73 6.68 -20.44
N LYS A 317 -23.96 6.62 -20.96
CA LYS A 317 -24.56 7.72 -21.72
C LYS A 317 -25.60 8.39 -20.86
N CYS A 318 -25.31 9.64 -20.49
CA CYS A 318 -26.13 10.42 -19.58
C CYS A 318 -27.07 11.35 -20.33
N LYS A 319 -28.30 11.51 -19.81
CA LYS A 319 -29.32 12.41 -20.34
C LYS A 319 -29.91 13.25 -19.20
N SER A 320 -30.10 14.55 -19.44
CA SER A 320 -30.76 15.43 -18.47
C SER A 320 -32.26 15.15 -18.38
N LEU A 321 -32.77 15.13 -17.14
CA LEU A 321 -34.17 14.92 -16.76
C LEU A 321 -34.97 16.23 -16.76
N THR A 322 -34.32 17.38 -16.96
CA THR A 322 -35.00 18.67 -17.10
C THR A 322 -35.77 18.74 -18.43
N PRO A 323 -37.06 19.10 -18.42
CA PRO A 323 -37.79 19.39 -19.65
C PRO A 323 -37.32 20.75 -20.19
N GLY A 324 -36.28 20.78 -21.03
CA GLY A 324 -35.90 22.03 -21.71
C GLY A 324 -34.53 22.14 -22.38
N SER A 325 -33.58 21.23 -22.14
CA SER A 325 -32.22 21.37 -22.71
C SER A 325 -31.88 20.17 -23.56
N SER A 326 -32.56 20.07 -24.71
CA SER A 326 -32.05 19.38 -25.88
C SER A 326 -30.73 20.01 -26.32
N SER A 327 -29.62 19.47 -25.81
CA SER A 327 -28.31 19.60 -26.44
C SER A 327 -28.45 19.07 -27.87
N SER A 328 -28.30 19.98 -28.81
CA SER A 328 -28.47 19.74 -30.24
C SER A 328 -27.34 18.83 -30.74
N SER A 329 -27.61 17.54 -30.91
CA SER A 329 -26.82 16.70 -31.82
C SER A 329 -27.32 16.95 -33.24
N ASN A 330 -26.83 18.05 -33.82
CA ASN A 330 -27.03 18.37 -35.22
C ASN A 330 -26.12 17.45 -36.04
N SER A 331 -26.62 16.27 -36.41
CA SER A 331 -25.98 15.43 -37.43
C SER A 331 -26.46 15.91 -38.80
N SER A 332 -25.61 16.68 -39.47
CA SER A 332 -25.69 16.94 -40.92
C SER A 332 -24.87 15.91 -41.68
#